data_AF-X0UU17-F1
#
_entry.id   AF-X0UU17-F1
#
_cell.length_a   1.000
_cell.length_b   1.000
_cell.length_c   1.000
_cell.angle_alpha   90.00
_cell.angle_beta   90.00
_cell.angle_gamma   90.00
#
_symmetry.space_group_name_H-M   'P 1'
#
loop_
_entity.id
_entity.type
_entity.pdbx_description
1 polymer ?
#
loop_
_entity_poly.entity_id
_entity_poly.type
_entity_poly.pdbx_seq_one_letter_code
_entity_poly.pdbx_strand_id
1 'polypeptide(L)'
;MEAHQILADTESIEALFPRLLDLAKNVANAEAASLLLYNHQRDVLEFAAVKDEVLGEKANEILKSAVELKMGEGIAGWVAQNRESVLIEDVQDDPRFSSQADHETGFVTRTLLC
;
A
#
# COMPACT_ATOMS: atom_id res chain seq x y z
N MET A 1 -10.97 -31.59 25.72
CA MET A 1 -10.90 -30.12 25.71
C MET A 1 -9.65 -29.69 24.94
N GLU A 2 -9.56 -30.03 23.65
CA GLU A 2 -8.42 -29.64 22.77
C GLU A 2 -8.90 -29.26 21.36
N ALA A 3 -10.20 -29.38 21.06
CA ALA A 3 -10.76 -29.01 19.76
C ALA A 3 -11.20 -27.53 19.65
N HIS A 4 -11.21 -26.78 20.76
CA HIS A 4 -11.60 -25.37 20.76
C HIS A 4 -10.42 -24.39 20.66
N GLN A 5 -9.18 -24.88 20.73
CA GLN A 5 -7.98 -24.03 20.67
C GLN A 5 -7.38 -23.89 19.27
N ILE A 6 -7.92 -24.60 18.28
CA ILE A 6 -7.55 -24.44 16.85
C ILE A 6 -8.31 -23.25 16.22
N LEU A 7 -9.23 -22.61 16.96
CA LEU A 7 -9.90 -21.38 16.52
C LEU A 7 -9.13 -20.10 16.91
N ALA A 8 -8.03 -20.22 17.67
CA ALA A 8 -7.21 -19.08 18.09
C ALA A 8 -6.01 -18.79 17.15
N ASP A 9 -5.77 -19.65 16.15
CA ASP A 9 -4.74 -19.50 15.12
C ASP A 9 -5.32 -19.01 13.78
N THR A 10 -6.37 -18.20 13.85
CA THR A 10 -6.57 -17.20 12.79
C THR A 10 -5.84 -15.95 13.27
N GLU A 11 -4.50 -15.95 13.16
CA GLU A 11 -3.81 -14.67 13.05
C GLU A 11 -4.60 -13.89 11.99
N SER A 12 -5.18 -12.74 12.36
CA SER A 12 -5.99 -11.93 11.45
C SER A 12 -5.26 -11.86 10.11
N ILE A 13 -5.95 -12.06 8.99
CA ILE A 13 -5.34 -11.95 7.65
C ILE A 13 -4.50 -10.68 7.49
N GLU A 14 -4.85 -9.64 8.24
CA GLU A 14 -4.14 -8.37 8.36
C GLU A 14 -2.73 -8.50 8.96
N ALA A 15 -2.52 -9.41 9.90
CA ALA A 15 -1.21 -9.72 10.48
C ALA A 15 -0.24 -10.31 9.45
N LEU A 16 -0.74 -10.85 8.33
CA LEU A 16 0.08 -11.35 7.24
C LEU A 16 0.53 -10.25 6.26
N PHE A 17 -0.17 -9.12 6.18
CA PHE A 17 0.13 -8.07 5.21
C PHE A 17 1.55 -7.52 5.32
N PRO A 18 2.09 -7.20 6.51
CA PRO A 18 3.47 -6.72 6.61
C PRO A 18 4.48 -7.72 6.06
N ARG A 19 4.28 -9.02 6.30
CA ARG A 19 5.18 -10.08 5.81
C ARG A 19 5.10 -10.25 4.30
N LEU A 20 3.89 -10.24 3.74
CA LEU A 20 3.67 -10.29 2.29
C LEU A 20 4.33 -9.11 1.59
N LEU A 21 4.15 -7.92 2.17
CA LEU A 21 4.67 -6.68 1.63
C LEU A 21 6.19 -6.62 1.70
N ASP A 22 6.80 -7.09 2.80
CA ASP A 22 8.26 -7.24 2.91
C ASP A 22 8.82 -8.17 1.82
N LEU A 23 8.15 -9.30 1.56
CA LEU A 23 8.56 -10.22 0.49
C LEU A 23 8.46 -9.57 -0.89
N ALA A 24 7.34 -8.89 -1.19
CA ALA A 24 7.14 -8.20 -2.46
C ALA A 24 8.20 -7.11 -2.67
N LYS A 25 8.46 -6.30 -1.63
CA LYS A 25 9.48 -5.25 -1.65
C LYS A 25 10.88 -5.81 -1.96
N ASN A 26 11.24 -6.91 -1.30
CA ASN A 26 12.56 -7.54 -1.48
C ASN A 26 12.72 -8.16 -2.86
N VAL A 27 11.69 -8.83 -3.39
CA VAL A 27 11.72 -9.42 -4.73
C VAL A 27 11.81 -8.34 -5.81
N ALA A 28 11.11 -7.23 -5.62
CA ALA A 28 11.15 -6.09 -6.53
C ALA A 28 12.41 -5.21 -6.33
N ASN A 29 13.20 -5.46 -5.29
CA ASN A 29 14.32 -4.61 -4.86
C ASN A 29 13.92 -3.12 -4.76
N ALA A 30 12.79 -2.87 -4.10
CA ALA A 30 12.20 -1.53 -3.93
C ALA A 30 12.56 -0.91 -2.58
N GLU A 31 12.69 0.43 -2.55
CA GLU A 31 12.98 1.19 -1.31
C GLU A 31 11.76 1.25 -0.38
N ALA A 32 10.57 1.33 -0.96
CA ALA A 32 9.30 1.32 -0.25
C ALA A 32 8.26 0.46 -0.97
N ALA A 33 7.28 -0.05 -0.22
CA ALA A 33 6.12 -0.75 -0.76
C ALA A 33 4.90 -0.45 0.10
N SER A 34 3.72 -0.46 -0.51
CA SER A 34 2.45 -0.32 0.21
C SER A 34 1.41 -1.30 -0.30
N LEU A 35 0.49 -1.68 0.59
CA LEU A 35 -0.70 -2.45 0.27
C LEU A 35 -1.92 -1.60 0.61
N LEU A 36 -2.80 -1.40 -0.37
CA LEU A 36 -4.08 -0.72 -0.18
C LEU A 36 -5.22 -1.72 -0.28
N LEU A 37 -6.25 -1.53 0.54
CA LEU A 37 -7.48 -2.30 0.50
C LEU A 37 -8.65 -1.40 0.11
N TYR A 38 -9.55 -1.95 -0.69
CA TYR A 38 -10.76 -1.25 -1.10
C TYR A 38 -11.85 -1.35 -0.04
N ASN A 39 -12.28 -0.18 0.46
CA ASN A 39 -13.40 -0.05 1.36
C ASN A 39 -14.70 0.22 0.58
N HIS A 40 -15.51 -0.82 0.41
CA HIS A 40 -16.78 -0.76 -0.32
C HIS A 40 -17.82 0.19 0.27
N GLN A 41 -17.77 0.47 1.59
CA GLN A 41 -18.77 1.35 2.23
C GLN A 41 -18.49 2.82 1.97
N ARG A 42 -17.22 3.16 1.82
CA ARG A 42 -16.73 4.54 1.64
C ARG A 42 -16.31 4.85 0.20
N ASP A 43 -16.19 3.83 -0.64
CA ASP A 43 -15.73 3.91 -2.03
C ASP A 43 -14.32 4.53 -2.15
N VAL A 44 -13.41 4.06 -1.29
CA VAL A 44 -12.01 4.51 -1.23
C VAL A 44 -11.05 3.33 -1.04
N LEU A 45 -9.80 3.54 -1.45
CA LEU A 45 -8.66 2.70 -1.13
C LEU A 45 -7.97 3.24 0.14
N GLU A 46 -7.77 2.36 1.11
CA GLU A 46 -7.15 2.66 2.41
C GLU A 46 -5.84 1.90 2.53
N PHE A 47 -4.80 2.52 3.10
CA PHE A 47 -3.54 1.83 3.37
C PHE A 47 -3.76 0.74 4.43
N ALA A 48 -3.39 -0.50 4.10
CA ALA A 48 -3.47 -1.64 5.01
C ALA A 48 -2.10 -2.00 5.60
N ALA A 49 -1.04 -1.84 4.82
CA ALA A 49 0.34 -1.96 5.28
C ALA A 49 1.27 -1.09 4.45
N VAL A 50 2.34 -0.59 5.06
CA VAL A 50 3.41 0.18 4.42
C VAL A 50 4.74 -0.34 4.92
N LYS A 51 5.71 -0.47 4.02
CA LYS A 51 7.11 -0.76 4.32
C LYS A 51 7.98 0.30 3.68
N ASP A 52 8.72 1.02 4.49
CA ASP A 52 9.59 2.12 4.07
C ASP A 52 10.94 1.96 4.79
N GLU A 53 12.05 2.12 4.08
CA GLU A 53 13.40 1.93 4.64
C GLU A 53 13.85 3.05 5.57
N VAL A 54 13.34 4.28 5.38
CA VAL A 54 13.77 5.47 6.10
C VAL A 54 12.88 5.73 7.30
N LEU A 55 11.56 5.70 7.09
CA LEU A 55 10.55 5.98 8.11
C LEU A 55 10.12 4.75 8.90
N GLY A 56 10.32 3.55 8.36
CA GLY A 56 9.89 2.30 9.00
C GLY A 56 8.39 2.29 9.31
N GLU A 57 8.03 1.84 10.51
CA GLU A 57 6.64 1.75 10.95
C GLU A 57 5.92 3.11 11.03
N LYS A 58 6.66 4.23 11.14
CA LYS A 58 6.05 5.57 11.16
C LYS A 58 5.32 5.90 9.85
N ALA A 59 5.81 5.42 8.71
CA ALA A 59 5.14 5.61 7.43
C ALA A 59 3.74 4.98 7.41
N ASN A 60 3.61 3.82 8.07
CA ASN A 60 2.33 3.11 8.18
C ASN A 60 1.31 3.94 8.97
N GLU A 61 1.72 4.56 10.08
CA GLU A 61 0.84 5.42 10.89
C GLU A 61 0.42 6.70 10.14
N ILE A 62 1.38 7.36 9.46
CA ILE A 62 1.12 8.58 8.69
C ILE A 62 0.13 8.30 7.57
N LEU A 63 0.44 7.34 6.69
CA LEU A 63 -0.35 7.12 5.48
C LEU A 63 -1.74 6.57 5.79
N LYS A 64 -1.88 5.71 6.81
CA LYS A 64 -3.20 5.21 7.25
C LYS A 64 -4.13 6.30 7.78
N SER A 65 -3.57 7.38 8.34
CA SER A 65 -4.37 8.44 8.95
C SER A 65 -4.58 9.64 8.04
N ALA A 66 -3.69 9.87 7.08
CA ALA A 66 -3.68 11.08 6.26
C ALA A 66 -4.10 10.87 4.80
N VAL A 67 -4.03 9.63 4.28
CA VAL A 67 -4.21 9.39 2.84
C VAL A 67 -5.25 8.29 2.58
N GLU A 68 -6.22 8.65 1.75
CA GLU A 68 -7.19 7.74 1.15
C GLU A 68 -7.30 8.13 -0.32
N LEU A 69 -7.48 7.15 -1.21
CA LEU A 69 -7.59 7.40 -2.65
C LEU A 69 -8.96 6.96 -3.14
N LYS A 70 -9.60 7.74 -4.00
CA LYS A 70 -10.76 7.25 -4.75
C LYS A 70 -10.34 6.29 -5.85
N MET A 71 -11.29 5.51 -6.35
CA MET A 71 -11.10 4.78 -7.61
C MET A 71 -10.77 5.78 -8.73
N GLY A 72 -9.70 5.51 -9.47
CA GLY A 72 -9.15 6.40 -10.50
C GLY A 72 -8.22 7.52 -10.01
N GLU A 73 -8.07 7.71 -8.70
CA GLU A 73 -7.20 8.74 -8.13
C GLU A 73 -5.78 8.22 -7.88
N GLY A 74 -4.78 8.95 -8.36
CA GLY A 74 -3.40 8.47 -8.29
C GLY A 74 -3.17 7.23 -9.17
N ILE A 75 -1.93 6.72 -9.17
CA ILE A 75 -1.62 5.47 -9.87
C ILE A 75 -2.39 4.29 -9.25
N ALA A 76 -2.40 4.17 -7.92
CA ALA A 76 -3.07 3.06 -7.24
C ALA A 76 -4.59 3.06 -7.49
N GLY A 77 -5.25 4.23 -7.45
CA GLY A 77 -6.67 4.32 -7.80
C GLY A 77 -6.92 3.98 -9.26
N TRP A 78 -6.06 4.42 -10.19
CA TRP A 78 -6.16 4.07 -11.59
C TRP A 78 -6.02 2.56 -11.82
N VAL A 79 -5.02 1.92 -11.21
CA VAL A 79 -4.82 0.46 -11.28
C VAL A 79 -6.02 -0.28 -10.72
N ALA A 80 -6.53 0.13 -9.55
CA ALA A 80 -7.71 -0.50 -8.95
C ALA A 80 -8.94 -0.39 -9.86
N GLN A 81 -9.13 0.75 -10.52
CA GLN A 81 -10.25 1.00 -11.43
C GLN A 81 -10.17 0.17 -12.71
N ASN A 82 -8.99 0.12 -13.33
CA ASN A 82 -8.81 -0.51 -14.64
C ASN A 82 -8.44 -1.99 -14.54
N ARG A 83 -8.02 -2.46 -13.35
CA ARG A 83 -7.54 -3.82 -13.08
C ARG A 83 -6.35 -4.21 -13.94
N GLU A 84 -5.51 -3.24 -14.26
CA GLU A 84 -4.31 -3.39 -15.07
C GLU A 84 -3.11 -2.89 -14.28
N SER A 85 -2.07 -3.73 -14.16
CA SER A 85 -0.80 -3.38 -13.54
C SER A 85 -0.01 -2.42 -14.42
N VAL A 86 0.78 -1.54 -13.83
CA VAL A 86 1.66 -0.60 -14.53
C VAL A 86 3.06 -0.56 -13.95
N LEU A 87 4.05 -0.47 -14.83
CA LEU A 87 5.43 -0.15 -14.49
C LEU A 87 5.76 1.23 -15.08
N ILE A 88 6.17 2.16 -14.23
CA ILE A 88 6.47 3.55 -14.59
C ILE A 88 7.89 3.86 -14.16
N GLU A 89 8.71 4.33 -15.09
CA GLU A 89 10.12 4.67 -14.83
C GLU A 89 10.29 6.03 -14.14
N ASP A 90 9.38 6.98 -14.44
CA ASP A 90 9.34 8.28 -13.77
C ASP A 90 7.90 8.74 -13.57
N VAL A 91 7.41 8.64 -12.34
CA VAL A 91 6.06 9.08 -11.97
C VAL A 91 5.92 10.60 -11.96
N GLN A 92 7.03 11.36 -11.92
CA GLN A 92 6.98 12.82 -11.89
C GLN A 92 6.45 13.42 -13.20
N ASP A 93 6.58 12.66 -14.30
CA ASP A 93 6.06 13.02 -15.62
C ASP A 93 4.71 12.33 -15.93
N ASP A 94 4.21 11.45 -15.06
CA ASP A 94 2.94 10.75 -15.26
C ASP A 94 1.76 11.59 -14.73
N PRO A 95 0.80 12.00 -15.58
CA PRO A 95 -0.31 12.86 -15.17
C PRO A 95 -1.28 12.19 -14.19
N ARG A 96 -1.20 10.88 -14.01
CA ARG A 96 -2.00 10.12 -13.04
C ARG A 96 -1.35 10.11 -11.66
N PHE A 97 -0.11 10.55 -11.50
CA PHE A 97 0.58 10.52 -10.23
C PHE A 97 -0.02 11.53 -9.23
N SER A 98 -0.22 11.08 -7.99
CA SER A 98 -0.62 11.92 -6.88
C SER A 98 0.54 11.99 -5.89
N SER A 99 1.03 13.20 -5.62
CA SER A 99 2.14 13.44 -4.70
C SER A 99 1.71 13.53 -3.23
N GLN A 100 0.47 13.16 -2.89
CA GLN A 100 -0.05 13.30 -1.53
C GLN A 100 0.73 12.44 -0.53
N ALA A 101 0.94 11.16 -0.82
CA ALA A 101 1.71 10.26 0.05
C ALA A 101 3.16 10.72 0.21
N ASP A 102 3.79 11.14 -0.89
CA ASP A 102 5.13 11.74 -0.90
C ASP A 102 5.19 12.99 -0.01
N HIS A 103 4.17 13.86 -0.08
CA HIS A 103 4.10 15.08 0.73
C HIS A 103 4.00 14.78 2.24
N GLU A 104 3.16 13.83 2.63
CA GLU A 104 2.94 13.47 4.04
C GLU A 104 4.17 12.77 4.67
N THR A 105 4.92 12.02 3.86
CA THR A 105 6.07 11.23 4.34
C THR A 105 7.41 11.92 4.11
N GLY A 106 7.52 12.80 3.11
CA GLY A 106 8.78 13.31 2.60
C GLY A 106 9.53 12.32 1.70
N PHE A 107 8.94 11.15 1.40
CA PHE A 107 9.45 10.22 0.40
C PHE A 107 9.28 10.82 -1.00
N VAL A 108 10.21 10.56 -1.91
CA VAL A 108 10.11 11.03 -3.31
C VAL A 108 10.04 9.82 -4.23
N THR A 109 8.84 9.53 -4.71
CA THR A 109 8.60 8.43 -5.63
C THR A 109 9.12 8.80 -7.03
N ARG A 110 9.98 7.95 -7.59
CA ARG A 110 10.53 8.10 -8.95
C ARG A 110 10.03 6.98 -9.84
N THR A 111 10.45 5.76 -9.58
CA THR A 111 9.95 4.56 -10.27
C THR A 111 8.81 3.94 -9.47
N LEU A 112 7.84 3.33 -10.15
CA LEU A 112 6.71 2.68 -9.48
C LEU A 112 6.19 1.47 -10.27
N LEU A 113 6.00 0.37 -9.57
CA LEU A 113 5.26 -0.81 -10.03
C LEU A 113 4.01 -0.95 -9.16
N CYS A 114 2.83 -0.99 -9.78
CA CYS A 114 1.55 -1.10 -9.10
C CYS A 114 0.60 -2.05 -9.83
#